data_AF-A0A2S7NZL7-F1
#
_entry.id   AF-A0A2S7NZL7-F1
#
_cell.length_a   1.000
_cell.length_b   1.000
_cell.length_c   1.000
_cell.angle_alpha   90.00
_cell.angle_beta   90.00
_cell.angle_gamma   90.00
#
_symmetry.space_group_name_H-M   'P 1'
#
loop_
_entity.id
_entity.type
_entity.pdbx_description
1 polymer ?
#
loop_
_entity_poly.entity_id
_entity_poly.type
_entity_poly.pdbx_seq_one_letter_code
_entity_poly.pdbx_strand_id
1 'polypeptide(L)'
;MSTLLRSNRTYLRRPKTSQTLKLFLQLPPSYRSFHATPRSQFLESTLTSTHAVLESLHSITGLPWAYTIPLAALAIRTALFLPIGIYARRATQRQMELRPLVLAWQHVYMKEAVKELRKKQHEIYARFHCGPWKHYLGFVQLPVWLVVVETIRSMCGARDGLLRWIASLFTASAAKGVGVEAAAESGQTMGSLLFDPSFATEGALWFPNLLVPDPMLALPFILSGSILLNLSGVPSRSQSKWNRRLTNSLKVLALAIVPLTLQMPSAMLVYWTSSSLLAYGQAKFLDVMMPVKKPVVPCKPPTGFPYTRSN
;
A
#
# COMPACT_ATOMS: atom_id res chain seq x y z
N MET A 1 2.44 -76.79 58.68
CA MET A 1 1.07 -77.28 58.49
C MET A 1 0.12 -76.14 58.80
N SER A 2 -0.73 -75.79 57.82
CA SER A 2 -2.13 -75.33 58.00
C SER A 2 -2.33 -73.99 58.75
N THR A 3 -3.24 -73.07 58.43
CA THR A 3 -4.33 -72.92 57.45
C THR A 3 -4.87 -71.52 57.75
N LEU A 4 -5.09 -70.69 56.73
CA LEU A 4 -6.38 -70.15 56.29
C LEU A 4 -7.29 -69.43 57.31
N LEU A 5 -7.68 -68.22 56.89
CA LEU A 5 -9.02 -67.59 56.97
C LEU A 5 -9.53 -67.22 58.39
N ARG A 6 -10.22 -66.11 58.68
CA ARG A 6 -11.10 -65.24 57.88
C ARG A 6 -11.47 -63.98 58.72
N SER A 7 -11.90 -62.93 58.01
CA SER A 7 -12.94 -61.93 58.37
C SER A 7 -12.74 -60.95 59.53
N ASN A 8 -12.82 -59.64 59.25
CA ASN A 8 -14.02 -58.85 59.59
C ASN A 8 -13.99 -57.41 59.04
N ARG A 9 -15.17 -56.94 58.62
CA ARG A 9 -15.49 -55.54 58.26
C ARG A 9 -15.49 -54.64 59.50
N THR A 10 -15.11 -53.38 59.32
CA THR A 10 -15.57 -52.11 59.98
C THR A 10 -14.43 -51.07 59.82
N TYR A 11 -14.56 -49.76 59.59
CA TYR A 11 -15.60 -48.73 59.60
C TYR A 11 -15.31 -47.72 58.47
N LEU A 12 -16.33 -47.02 57.97
CA LEU A 12 -16.23 -45.87 57.05
C LEU A 12 -15.45 -44.71 57.70
N ARG A 13 -14.42 -44.21 57.01
CA ARG A 13 -13.84 -42.87 57.26
C ARG A 13 -13.59 -42.16 55.92
N ARG A 14 -14.44 -41.18 55.59
CA ARG A 14 -14.22 -40.25 54.47
C ARG A 14 -12.91 -39.45 54.68
N PRO A 15 -12.06 -39.29 53.66
CA PRO A 15 -11.12 -38.17 53.63
C PRO A 15 -11.49 -37.17 52.53
N LYS A 16 -11.93 -36.00 53.01
CA LYS A 16 -11.65 -34.64 52.53
C LYS A 16 -11.42 -34.44 51.02
N THR A 17 -12.50 -34.05 50.36
CA THR A 17 -12.43 -33.06 49.29
C THR A 17 -11.82 -31.75 49.79
N SER A 18 -11.21 -31.01 48.88
CA SER A 18 -10.68 -29.64 49.03
C SER A 18 -9.27 -29.52 49.62
N GLN A 19 -8.29 -29.37 48.71
CA GLN A 19 -7.19 -28.42 48.90
C GLN A 19 -6.49 -28.11 47.56
N THR A 20 -6.46 -29.04 46.62
CA THR A 20 -5.81 -28.86 45.32
C THR A 20 -6.54 -27.87 44.39
N LEU A 21 -7.86 -27.71 44.51
CA LEU A 21 -8.63 -26.71 43.74
C LEU A 21 -8.53 -25.28 44.30
N LYS A 22 -8.03 -25.09 45.53
CA LYS A 22 -7.81 -23.74 46.07
C LYS A 22 -6.46 -23.16 45.66
N LEU A 23 -5.52 -23.99 45.23
CA LEU A 23 -4.16 -23.57 44.87
C LEU A 23 -4.08 -23.01 43.45
N PHE A 24 -5.00 -23.40 42.56
CA PHE A 24 -5.17 -22.77 41.24
C PHE A 24 -5.93 -21.43 41.28
N LEU A 25 -6.52 -21.06 42.41
CA LEU A 25 -7.30 -19.81 42.58
C LEU A 25 -6.59 -18.76 43.44
N GLN A 26 -5.35 -18.99 43.86
CA GLN A 26 -4.56 -18.03 44.64
C GLN A 26 -3.31 -17.58 43.87
N LEU A 27 -3.52 -17.11 42.65
CA LEU A 27 -2.49 -16.33 41.98
C LEU A 27 -2.50 -14.88 42.53
N PRO A 28 -1.33 -14.29 42.80
CA PRO A 28 -1.21 -12.93 43.34
C PRO A 28 -1.88 -11.88 42.43
N PRO A 29 -2.34 -10.73 42.95
CA PRO A 29 -3.10 -9.72 42.19
C PRO A 29 -2.29 -9.01 41.10
N SER A 30 -1.01 -9.35 40.92
CA SER A 30 -0.21 -8.96 39.77
C SER A 30 -0.35 -9.97 38.62
N TYR A 31 -1.58 -10.37 38.29
CA TYR A 31 -1.85 -10.91 36.97
C TYR A 31 -1.70 -9.76 36.01
N ARG A 32 -0.65 -9.79 35.18
CA ARG A 32 -0.59 -8.96 33.99
C ARG A 32 -1.77 -9.39 33.13
N SER A 33 -2.88 -8.68 33.22
CA SER A 33 -3.96 -8.78 32.25
C SER A 33 -3.30 -8.51 30.90
N PHE A 34 -3.17 -9.54 30.08
CA PHE A 34 -3.01 -9.33 28.66
C PHE A 34 -4.33 -8.71 28.22
N HIS A 35 -4.42 -7.38 28.30
CA HIS A 35 -5.44 -6.66 27.58
C HIS A 35 -5.25 -7.10 26.13
N ALA A 36 -6.27 -7.74 25.55
CA ALA A 36 -6.34 -7.88 24.11
C ALA A 36 -6.04 -6.48 23.56
N THR A 37 -5.02 -6.38 22.72
CA THR A 37 -4.59 -5.09 22.16
C THR A 37 -5.86 -4.43 21.61
N PRO A 38 -6.21 -3.20 22.03
CA PRO A 38 -7.46 -2.58 21.60
C PRO A 38 -7.49 -2.63 20.08
N ARG A 39 -8.63 -3.10 19.54
CA ARG A 39 -8.88 -3.12 18.09
C ARG A 39 -8.49 -1.76 17.52
N SER A 40 -7.94 -1.73 16.31
CA SER A 40 -7.50 -0.49 15.67
C SER A 40 -8.71 0.40 15.32
N GLN A 41 -9.27 1.09 16.31
CA GLN A 41 -10.40 2.02 16.19
C GLN A 41 -10.15 3.07 15.11
N PHE A 42 -8.87 3.42 14.91
CA PHE A 42 -8.45 4.34 13.86
C PHE A 42 -8.80 3.87 12.44
N LEU A 43 -8.63 2.57 12.14
CA LEU A 43 -8.98 2.06 10.82
C LEU A 43 -10.50 2.04 10.64
N GLU A 44 -11.25 1.61 11.65
CA GLU A 44 -12.72 1.58 11.62
C GLU A 44 -13.31 2.99 11.42
N SER A 45 -12.80 3.99 12.15
CA SER A 45 -13.23 5.38 12.01
C SER A 45 -12.86 5.97 10.65
N THR A 46 -11.67 5.66 10.13
CA THR A 46 -11.23 6.12 8.81
C THR A 46 -12.07 5.52 7.69
N LEU A 47 -12.37 4.22 7.77
CA LEU A 47 -13.21 3.52 6.79
C LEU A 47 -14.65 4.06 6.82
N THR A 48 -15.23 4.22 8.00
CA THR A 48 -16.59 4.77 8.17
C THR A 48 -16.68 6.21 7.67
N SER A 49 -15.67 7.04 7.96
CA SER A 49 -15.62 8.43 7.47
C SER A 49 -15.50 8.48 5.95
N THR A 50 -14.67 7.61 5.36
CA THR A 50 -14.50 7.53 3.91
C THR A 50 -15.77 7.05 3.23
N HIS A 51 -16.48 6.09 3.83
CA HIS A 51 -17.80 5.64 3.37
C HIS A 51 -18.80 6.80 3.32
N ALA A 52 -18.94 7.57 4.41
CA ALA A 52 -19.84 8.72 4.45
C ALA A 52 -19.50 9.77 3.39
N VAL A 53 -18.21 9.98 3.09
CA VAL A 53 -17.78 10.88 2.00
C VAL A 53 -18.19 10.33 0.63
N LEU A 54 -18.06 9.02 0.39
CA LEU A 54 -18.49 8.40 -0.85
C LEU A 54 -20.02 8.45 -1.03
N GLU A 55 -20.79 8.16 0.02
CA GLU A 55 -22.26 8.25 0.01
C GLU A 55 -22.75 9.69 -0.16
N SER A 56 -22.11 10.67 0.48
CA SER A 56 -22.45 12.08 0.27
C SER A 56 -22.18 12.51 -1.17
N LEU A 57 -21.07 12.07 -1.77
CA LEU A 57 -20.81 12.32 -3.19
C LEU A 57 -21.87 11.64 -4.08
N HIS A 58 -22.24 10.41 -3.76
CA HIS A 58 -23.27 9.66 -4.47
C HIS A 58 -24.62 10.39 -4.43
N SER A 59 -25.07 10.76 -3.24
CA SER A 59 -26.35 11.45 -3.02
C SER A 59 -26.39 12.86 -3.62
N ILE A 60 -25.29 13.61 -3.60
CA ILE A 60 -25.20 14.95 -4.21
C ILE A 60 -25.24 14.87 -5.74
N THR A 61 -24.54 13.90 -6.33
CA THR A 61 -24.42 13.80 -7.79
C THR A 61 -25.58 13.05 -8.44
N GLY A 62 -26.22 12.13 -7.70
CA GLY A 62 -27.29 11.27 -8.21
C GLY A 62 -26.85 10.32 -9.34
N LEU A 63 -25.53 10.13 -9.52
CA LEU A 63 -24.98 9.29 -10.56
C LEU A 63 -24.83 7.85 -10.06
N PRO A 64 -25.10 6.82 -10.88
CA PRO A 64 -24.86 5.44 -10.50
C PRO A 64 -23.43 5.21 -9.96
N TRP A 65 -23.26 4.28 -9.01
CA TRP A 65 -21.96 3.93 -8.44
C TRP A 65 -20.84 3.70 -9.47
N ALA A 66 -21.15 3.13 -10.64
CA ALA A 66 -20.21 2.95 -11.74
C ALA A 66 -19.50 4.25 -12.20
N TYR A 67 -20.14 5.41 -12.05
CA TYR A 67 -19.60 6.73 -12.40
C TYR A 67 -19.16 7.54 -11.18
N THR A 68 -19.85 7.37 -10.04
CA THR A 68 -19.51 8.04 -8.78
C THR A 68 -18.13 7.61 -8.27
N ILE A 69 -17.75 6.34 -8.45
CA ILE A 69 -16.43 5.83 -8.05
C ILE A 69 -15.28 6.53 -8.82
N PRO A 70 -15.28 6.57 -10.18
CA PRO A 70 -14.30 7.36 -10.94
C PRO A 70 -14.31 8.85 -10.59
N LEU A 71 -15.49 9.44 -10.35
CA LEU A 71 -15.62 10.83 -9.96
C LEU A 71 -14.97 11.11 -8.60
N ALA A 72 -15.17 10.24 -7.61
CA ALA A 72 -14.50 10.31 -6.31
C ALA A 72 -12.98 10.26 -6.48
N ALA A 73 -12.48 9.34 -7.32
CA ALA A 73 -11.06 9.25 -7.61
C ALA A 73 -10.51 10.53 -8.24
N LEU A 74 -11.26 11.18 -9.14
CA LEU A 74 -10.91 12.46 -9.74
C LEU A 74 -10.92 13.60 -8.72
N ALA A 75 -11.92 13.68 -7.85
CA ALA A 75 -12.01 14.67 -6.78
C ALA A 75 -10.82 14.57 -5.82
N ILE A 76 -10.49 13.35 -5.37
CA ILE A 76 -9.33 13.10 -4.50
C ILE A 76 -8.02 13.52 -5.20
N ARG A 77 -7.86 13.19 -6.49
CA ARG A 77 -6.66 13.59 -7.25
C ARG A 77 -6.52 15.09 -7.35
N THR A 78 -7.58 15.78 -7.73
CA THR A 78 -7.55 17.23 -7.95
C THR A 78 -7.37 17.99 -6.64
N ALA A 79 -8.06 17.60 -5.58
CA ALA A 79 -7.99 18.27 -4.28
C ALA A 79 -6.70 17.97 -3.50
N LEU A 80 -6.23 16.71 -3.51
CA LEU A 80 -5.10 16.29 -2.66
C LEU A 80 -3.82 16.04 -3.46
N PHE A 81 -3.87 15.20 -4.50
CA PHE A 81 -2.64 14.72 -5.14
C PHE A 81 -2.04 15.67 -6.15
N LEU A 82 -2.85 16.48 -6.83
CA LEU A 82 -2.39 17.48 -7.78
C LEU A 82 -1.55 18.56 -7.09
N PRO A 83 -1.99 19.24 -6.01
CA PRO A 83 -1.15 20.24 -5.34
C PRO A 83 0.13 19.64 -4.76
N ILE A 84 0.06 18.44 -4.15
CA ILE A 84 1.24 17.71 -3.67
C ILE A 84 2.19 17.40 -4.84
N GLY A 85 1.65 16.95 -5.97
CA GLY A 85 2.40 16.66 -7.19
C GLY A 85 3.08 17.90 -7.76
N ILE A 86 2.41 19.06 -7.77
CA ILE A 86 2.99 20.34 -8.20
C ILE A 86 4.16 20.71 -7.30
N TYR A 87 4.01 20.58 -5.98
CA TYR A 87 5.08 20.86 -5.03
C TYR A 87 6.30 19.93 -5.21
N ALA A 88 6.06 18.62 -5.35
CA ALA A 88 7.11 17.63 -5.61
C ALA A 88 7.82 17.87 -6.97
N ARG A 89 7.06 18.29 -7.99
CA ARG A 89 7.57 18.61 -9.32
C ARG A 89 8.47 19.84 -9.30
N ARG A 90 8.06 20.92 -8.63
CA ARG A 90 8.88 22.13 -8.43
C ARG A 90 10.20 21.83 -7.74
N ALA A 91 10.17 20.97 -6.71
CA ALA A 91 11.40 20.55 -6.03
C ALA A 91 12.35 19.78 -6.99
N THR A 92 11.79 18.92 -7.84
CA THR A 92 12.55 18.15 -8.83
C THR A 92 13.17 19.05 -9.90
N GLN A 93 12.44 20.05 -10.41
CA GLN A 93 12.97 21.03 -11.36
C GLN A 93 14.18 21.77 -10.79
N ARG A 94 14.09 22.26 -9.54
CA ARG A 94 15.21 22.92 -8.85
C ARG A 94 16.43 22.00 -8.70
N GLN A 95 16.22 20.72 -8.35
CA GLN A 95 17.33 19.76 -8.27
C GLN A 95 18.03 19.56 -9.62
N MET A 96 17.28 19.58 -10.72
CA MET A 96 17.86 19.43 -12.06
C MET A 96 18.67 20.66 -12.49
N GLU A 97 18.29 21.86 -12.05
CA GLU A 97 19.06 23.09 -12.25
C GLU A 97 20.36 23.10 -11.43
N LEU A 98 20.36 22.51 -10.24
CA LEU A 98 21.55 22.40 -9.37
C LEU A 98 22.45 21.21 -9.71
N ARG A 99 21.99 20.29 -10.55
CA ARG A 99 22.75 19.10 -10.97
C ARG A 99 24.17 19.41 -11.52
N PRO A 100 24.41 20.44 -12.37
CA PRO A 100 25.77 20.78 -12.80
C PRO A 100 26.71 21.13 -11.63
N LEU A 101 26.21 21.77 -10.56
CA LEU A 101 27.03 22.06 -9.37
C LEU A 101 27.43 20.76 -8.67
N VAL A 102 26.51 19.82 -8.52
CA VAL A 102 26.82 18.50 -7.93
C VAL A 102 27.84 17.74 -8.79
N LEU A 103 27.72 17.82 -10.13
CA LEU A 103 28.68 17.23 -11.06
C LEU A 103 30.05 17.92 -10.99
N ALA A 104 30.11 19.23 -10.77
CA ALA A 104 31.37 19.92 -10.50
C ALA A 104 32.01 19.34 -9.24
N TRP A 105 31.30 19.23 -8.11
CA TRP A 105 31.90 18.61 -6.91
C TRP A 105 32.33 17.16 -7.09
N GLN A 106 31.70 16.41 -8.01
CA GLN A 106 32.11 15.04 -8.31
C GLN A 106 33.57 14.95 -8.76
N HIS A 107 34.13 15.95 -9.46
CA HIS A 107 35.53 15.91 -9.88
C HIS A 107 36.49 15.99 -8.68
N VAL A 108 36.17 16.83 -7.70
CA VAL A 108 36.96 17.00 -6.47
C VAL A 108 36.99 15.70 -5.67
N TYR A 109 35.82 15.08 -5.53
CA TYR A 109 35.63 13.85 -4.76
C TYR A 109 35.87 12.57 -5.58
N MET A 110 36.51 12.63 -6.76
CA MET A 110 36.73 11.44 -7.62
C MET A 110 37.51 10.32 -6.91
N LYS A 111 38.46 10.71 -6.04
CA LYS A 111 39.31 9.76 -5.28
C LYS A 111 38.76 9.45 -3.89
N GLU A 112 37.76 10.19 -3.43
CA GLU A 112 37.18 10.03 -2.10
C GLU A 112 36.01 9.04 -2.12
N ALA A 113 35.54 8.66 -0.93
CA ALA A 113 34.39 7.78 -0.82
C ALA A 113 33.12 8.46 -1.40
N VAL A 114 32.34 7.70 -2.19
CA VAL A 114 31.04 8.13 -2.74
C VAL A 114 30.09 8.70 -1.66
N LYS A 115 30.27 8.30 -0.41
CA LYS A 115 29.53 8.81 0.75
C LYS A 115 29.74 10.31 0.97
N GLU A 116 30.96 10.83 0.79
CA GLU A 116 31.27 12.26 0.97
C GLU A 116 30.59 13.10 -0.11
N LEU A 117 30.60 12.63 -1.37
CA LEU A 117 29.84 13.25 -2.45
C LEU A 117 28.34 13.29 -2.16
N ARG A 118 27.76 12.22 -1.59
CA ARG A 118 26.34 12.18 -1.19
C ARG A 118 26.03 13.16 -0.06
N LYS A 119 26.92 13.31 0.92
CA LYS A 119 26.76 14.32 1.99
C LYS A 119 26.76 15.73 1.40
N LYS A 120 27.71 16.04 0.50
CA LYS A 120 27.77 17.34 -0.19
C LYS A 120 26.55 17.59 -1.07
N GLN A 121 26.06 16.57 -1.77
CA GLN A 121 24.80 16.68 -2.52
C GLN A 121 23.63 17.03 -1.60
N HIS A 122 23.51 16.36 -0.45
CA HIS A 122 22.46 16.66 0.53
C HIS A 122 22.57 18.08 1.08
N GLU A 123 23.80 18.53 1.39
CA GLU A 123 24.09 19.89 1.87
C GLU A 123 23.66 20.96 0.85
N ILE A 124 24.02 20.79 -0.43
CA ILE A 124 23.61 21.70 -1.51
C ILE A 124 22.09 21.75 -1.61
N TYR A 125 21.42 20.60 -1.64
CA TYR A 125 19.96 20.55 -1.74
C TYR A 125 19.25 21.13 -0.52
N ALA A 126 19.82 20.96 0.68
CA ALA A 126 19.31 21.57 1.90
C ALA A 126 19.38 23.11 1.83
N ARG A 127 20.52 23.67 1.39
CA ARG A 127 20.72 25.12 1.24
C ARG A 127 19.71 25.77 0.27
N PHE A 128 19.34 25.08 -0.80
CA PHE A 128 18.36 25.57 -1.79
C PHE A 128 16.90 25.12 -1.53
N HIS A 129 16.60 24.62 -0.32
CA HIS A 129 15.27 24.12 0.08
C HIS A 129 14.68 23.08 -0.89
N CYS A 130 15.52 22.25 -1.51
CA CYS A 130 15.13 21.21 -2.46
C CYS A 130 15.59 19.81 -1.99
N GLY A 131 15.42 19.54 -0.70
CA GLY A 131 15.82 18.27 -0.08
C GLY A 131 15.20 17.03 -0.75
N PRO A 132 15.89 15.87 -0.70
CA PRO A 132 15.47 14.65 -1.37
C PRO A 132 14.14 14.07 -0.85
N TRP A 133 13.75 14.38 0.40
CA TRP A 133 12.49 13.91 0.99
C TRP A 133 11.26 14.35 0.18
N LYS A 134 11.31 15.49 -0.52
CA LYS A 134 10.21 16.00 -1.35
C LYS A 134 9.88 15.09 -2.53
N HIS A 135 10.84 14.28 -2.99
CA HIS A 135 10.60 13.26 -4.01
C HIS A 135 9.68 12.14 -3.49
N TYR A 136 9.76 11.82 -2.20
CA TYR A 136 9.00 10.76 -1.57
C TYR A 136 7.55 11.15 -1.24
N LEU A 137 7.15 12.42 -1.46
CA LEU A 137 5.78 12.86 -1.26
C LEU A 137 4.76 12.08 -2.11
N GLY A 138 5.19 11.54 -3.26
CA GLY A 138 4.36 10.65 -4.07
C GLY A 138 3.91 9.37 -3.34
N PHE A 139 4.66 8.90 -2.33
CA PHE A 139 4.29 7.70 -1.57
C PHE A 139 3.10 7.91 -0.64
N VAL A 140 2.72 9.16 -0.33
CA VAL A 140 1.51 9.49 0.45
C VAL A 140 0.24 9.04 -0.29
N GLN A 141 0.30 8.83 -1.61
CA GLN A 141 -0.80 8.29 -2.39
C GLN A 141 -1.18 6.86 -1.97
N LEU A 142 -0.21 6.03 -1.54
CA LEU A 142 -0.47 4.60 -1.27
C LEU A 142 -1.41 4.37 -0.07
N PRO A 143 -1.22 5.00 1.11
CA PRO A 143 -2.17 4.86 2.22
C PRO A 143 -3.59 5.31 1.88
N VAL A 144 -3.73 6.46 1.20
CA VAL A 144 -5.05 6.96 0.81
C VAL A 144 -5.71 6.03 -0.19
N TRP A 145 -4.97 5.54 -1.19
CA TRP A 145 -5.47 4.57 -2.16
C TRP A 145 -5.94 3.28 -1.48
N LEU A 146 -5.16 2.76 -0.51
CA LEU A 146 -5.50 1.56 0.26
C LEU A 146 -6.78 1.73 1.06
N VAL A 147 -6.95 2.87 1.76
CA VAL A 147 -8.16 3.17 2.52
C VAL A 147 -9.40 3.14 1.62
N VAL A 148 -9.36 3.82 0.46
CA VAL A 148 -10.51 3.89 -0.45
C VAL A 148 -10.81 2.52 -1.09
N VAL A 149 -9.78 1.76 -1.48
CA VAL A 149 -9.97 0.39 -1.97
C VAL A 149 -10.61 -0.49 -0.90
N GLU A 150 -10.16 -0.36 0.34
CA GLU A 150 -10.64 -1.17 1.46
C GLU A 150 -12.08 -0.80 1.84
N THR A 151 -12.45 0.49 1.77
CA THR A 151 -13.85 0.91 1.92
C THR A 151 -14.73 0.34 0.84
N ILE A 152 -14.36 0.47 -0.44
CA ILE A 152 -15.17 -0.03 -1.56
C ILE A 152 -15.30 -1.56 -1.47
N ARG A 153 -14.22 -2.24 -1.09
CA ARG A 153 -14.24 -3.69 -0.84
C ARG A 153 -15.21 -4.06 0.29
N SER A 154 -15.24 -3.27 1.36
CA SER A 154 -16.17 -3.46 2.49
C SER A 154 -17.62 -3.20 2.08
N MET A 155 -17.86 -2.19 1.22
CA MET A 155 -19.17 -1.91 0.61
C MET A 155 -19.65 -3.06 -0.27
N CYS A 156 -18.74 -3.79 -0.91
CA CYS A 156 -19.06 -4.98 -1.68
C CYS A 156 -19.38 -6.22 -0.82
N GLY A 157 -19.24 -6.15 0.52
CA GLY A 157 -19.47 -7.29 1.40
C GLY A 157 -18.40 -8.40 1.33
N ALA A 158 -17.23 -8.12 0.74
CA ALA A 158 -16.16 -9.11 0.65
C ALA A 158 -15.54 -9.38 2.04
N ARG A 159 -15.38 -10.66 2.39
CA ARG A 159 -15.05 -11.11 3.76
C ARG A 159 -13.56 -11.10 4.10
N ASP A 160 -12.67 -11.13 3.11
CA ASP A 160 -11.22 -11.08 3.30
C ASP A 160 -10.65 -9.69 2.98
N GLY A 161 -10.00 -9.06 3.96
CA GLY A 161 -9.33 -7.76 3.80
C GLY A 161 -8.24 -7.80 2.74
N LEU A 162 -8.13 -6.78 1.87
CA LEU A 162 -7.03 -6.72 0.90
C LEU A 162 -5.68 -6.68 1.63
N LEU A 163 -5.61 -5.98 2.76
CA LEU A 163 -4.43 -5.98 3.62
C LEU A 163 -4.11 -7.37 4.18
N ARG A 164 -5.14 -8.18 4.47
CA ARG A 164 -4.98 -9.57 4.92
C ARG A 164 -4.51 -10.47 3.78
N TRP A 165 -5.01 -10.25 2.57
CA TRP A 165 -4.54 -10.93 1.36
C TRP A 165 -3.10 -10.55 1.01
N ILE A 166 -2.75 -9.26 0.98
CA ILE A 166 -1.38 -8.78 0.78
C ILE A 166 -0.47 -9.31 1.87
N ALA A 167 -0.89 -9.24 3.15
CA ALA A 167 -0.14 -9.82 4.25
C ALA A 167 0.06 -11.33 4.04
N SER A 168 -0.96 -12.07 3.59
CA SER A 168 -0.85 -13.49 3.28
C SER A 168 0.19 -13.78 2.18
N LEU A 169 0.36 -12.90 1.20
CA LEU A 169 1.40 -13.04 0.17
C LEU A 169 2.82 -12.83 0.74
N PHE A 170 2.99 -11.92 1.70
CA PHE A 170 4.27 -11.68 2.38
C PHE A 170 4.56 -12.69 3.50
N THR A 171 3.54 -13.18 4.21
CA THR A 171 3.67 -14.15 5.30
C THR A 171 3.71 -15.59 4.82
N ALA A 172 3.12 -15.91 3.66
CA ALA A 172 3.32 -17.20 2.99
C ALA A 172 4.79 -17.44 2.62
N SER A 173 5.59 -16.37 2.46
CA SER A 173 7.04 -16.47 2.27
C SER A 173 7.83 -16.59 3.59
N ALA A 174 7.21 -16.37 4.76
CA ALA A 174 7.94 -16.16 6.01
C ALA A 174 7.60 -17.11 7.17
N ALA A 175 6.41 -17.73 7.27
CA ALA A 175 6.18 -18.70 8.35
C ALA A 175 5.00 -19.65 8.13
N LYS A 176 5.32 -20.94 8.20
CA LYS A 176 4.45 -22.01 8.67
C LYS A 176 4.21 -21.78 10.17
N GLY A 177 3.01 -21.31 10.53
CA GLY A 177 2.55 -21.24 11.91
C GLY A 177 2.70 -19.87 12.57
N VAL A 178 1.55 -19.30 12.95
CA VAL A 178 1.24 -18.44 14.11
C VAL A 178 0.24 -17.34 13.71
N GLY A 179 -1.00 -17.49 14.17
CA GLY A 179 -1.87 -16.37 14.57
C GLY A 179 -2.64 -15.58 13.50
N VAL A 180 -3.27 -16.22 12.51
CA VAL A 180 -4.12 -15.55 11.49
C VAL A 180 -5.60 -15.44 11.90
N GLU A 181 -6.00 -16.02 13.04
CA GLU A 181 -7.40 -16.23 13.39
C GLU A 181 -8.05 -14.99 14.07
N ALA A 182 -7.30 -14.21 14.86
CA ALA A 182 -7.86 -13.05 15.57
C ALA A 182 -8.22 -11.85 14.66
N ALA A 183 -7.64 -11.77 13.46
CA ALA A 183 -7.97 -10.73 12.47
C ALA A 183 -9.19 -11.10 11.59
N ALA A 184 -9.60 -12.39 11.59
CA ALA A 184 -10.68 -12.88 10.73
C ALA A 184 -12.07 -12.51 11.26
N GLU A 185 -12.27 -12.50 12.58
CA GLU A 185 -13.55 -12.14 13.20
C GLU A 185 -13.88 -10.64 13.09
N SER A 186 -12.85 -9.78 13.02
CA SER A 186 -13.04 -8.32 12.95
C SER A 186 -13.44 -7.84 11.54
N GLY A 187 -12.97 -8.54 10.49
CA GLY A 187 -13.35 -8.25 9.10
C GLY A 187 -14.80 -8.61 8.76
N GLN A 188 -15.36 -9.63 9.45
CA GLN A 188 -16.74 -10.07 9.26
C GLN A 188 -17.78 -9.06 9.78
N THR A 189 -17.50 -8.37 10.90
CA THR A 189 -18.42 -7.35 11.45
C THR A 189 -18.42 -6.08 10.61
N MET A 190 -17.25 -5.64 10.11
CA MET A 190 -17.15 -4.37 9.37
C MET A 190 -17.66 -4.44 7.94
N GLY A 191 -17.42 -5.54 7.22
CA GLY A 191 -17.97 -5.75 5.88
C GLY A 191 -19.50 -5.82 5.87
N SER A 192 -20.13 -6.17 7.00
CA SER A 192 -21.59 -6.22 7.12
C SER A 192 -22.20 -4.85 7.46
N LEU A 193 -21.47 -3.98 8.16
CA LEU A 193 -21.95 -2.65 8.56
C LEU A 193 -21.84 -1.60 7.44
N LEU A 194 -20.85 -1.73 6.56
CA LEU A 194 -20.60 -0.81 5.44
C LEU A 194 -21.20 -1.32 4.12
N PHE A 195 -21.92 -2.44 4.14
CA PHE A 195 -22.47 -3.05 2.94
C PHE A 195 -23.56 -2.18 2.31
N ASP A 196 -23.41 -1.88 1.01
CA ASP A 196 -24.39 -1.11 0.26
C ASP A 196 -25.03 -1.99 -0.85
N PRO A 197 -26.32 -2.33 -0.74
CA PRO A 197 -26.99 -3.18 -1.72
C PRO A 197 -27.18 -2.51 -3.10
N SER A 198 -27.12 -1.17 -3.19
CA SER A 198 -27.30 -0.44 -4.46
C SER A 198 -26.20 -0.75 -5.49
N PHE A 199 -25.03 -1.21 -5.04
CA PHE A 199 -23.95 -1.71 -5.90
C PHE A 199 -24.39 -2.88 -6.79
N ALA A 200 -25.42 -3.63 -6.41
CA ALA A 200 -25.92 -4.74 -7.20
C ALA A 200 -26.67 -4.29 -8.47
N THR A 201 -27.25 -3.09 -8.44
CA THR A 201 -28.14 -2.57 -9.48
C THR A 201 -27.54 -1.41 -10.27
N GLU A 202 -26.60 -0.67 -9.68
CA GLU A 202 -26.04 0.57 -10.23
C GLU A 202 -24.75 0.39 -11.05
N GLY A 203 -24.66 -0.75 -11.75
CA GLY A 203 -23.61 -1.00 -12.74
C GLY A 203 -23.77 -0.22 -14.03
N ALA A 204 -22.79 -0.40 -14.91
CA ALA A 204 -22.79 0.21 -16.23
C ALA A 204 -22.15 -0.71 -17.26
N LEU A 205 -22.39 -0.40 -18.54
CA LEU A 205 -21.75 -1.08 -19.68
C LEU A 205 -21.96 -2.60 -19.63
N TRP A 206 -20.87 -3.38 -19.55
CA TRP A 206 -20.89 -4.84 -19.51
C TRP A 206 -20.84 -5.42 -18.08
N PHE A 207 -20.80 -4.58 -17.05
CA PHE A 207 -20.76 -4.97 -15.64
C PHE A 207 -21.97 -4.37 -14.89
N PRO A 208 -23.17 -4.95 -15.05
CA PRO A 208 -24.40 -4.41 -14.44
C PRO A 208 -24.44 -4.55 -12.91
N ASN A 209 -23.68 -5.47 -12.34
CA ASN A 209 -23.61 -5.71 -10.90
C ASN A 209 -22.15 -5.52 -10.42
N LEU A 210 -21.91 -4.52 -9.58
CA LEU A 210 -20.57 -4.19 -9.08
C LEU A 210 -20.03 -5.18 -8.05
N LEU A 211 -20.90 -5.97 -7.42
CA LEU A 211 -20.56 -6.94 -6.37
C LEU A 211 -19.94 -8.21 -6.96
N VAL A 212 -20.24 -8.51 -8.22
CA VAL A 212 -19.79 -9.71 -8.92
C VAL A 212 -18.49 -9.43 -9.68
N PRO A 213 -17.60 -10.43 -9.83
CA PRO A 213 -16.46 -10.31 -10.73
C PRO A 213 -16.86 -9.96 -12.16
N ASP A 214 -15.96 -9.33 -12.91
CA ASP A 214 -16.23 -8.89 -14.28
C ASP A 214 -16.58 -10.09 -15.19
N PRO A 215 -17.81 -10.14 -15.75
CA PRO A 215 -18.24 -11.25 -16.60
C PRO A 215 -17.46 -11.35 -17.91
N MET A 216 -16.94 -10.23 -18.44
CA MET A 216 -16.20 -10.20 -19.71
C MET A 216 -14.67 -10.23 -19.52
N LEU A 217 -14.19 -10.18 -18.28
CA LEU A 217 -12.77 -10.07 -17.94
C LEU A 217 -12.05 -8.85 -18.52
N ALA A 218 -12.75 -7.86 -19.08
CA ALA A 218 -12.15 -6.67 -19.65
C ALA A 218 -11.45 -5.79 -18.58
N LEU A 219 -12.06 -5.62 -17.40
CA LEU A 219 -11.57 -4.78 -16.31
C LEU A 219 -10.19 -5.23 -15.79
N PRO A 220 -9.91 -6.52 -15.50
CA PRO A 220 -8.56 -7.01 -15.18
C PRO A 220 -7.50 -6.66 -16.23
N PHE A 221 -7.82 -6.79 -17.52
CA PHE A 221 -6.89 -6.43 -18.60
C PHE A 221 -6.68 -4.92 -18.72
N ILE A 222 -7.75 -4.13 -18.62
CA ILE A 222 -7.65 -2.65 -18.61
C ILE A 222 -6.82 -2.19 -17.41
N LEU A 223 -6.99 -2.81 -16.24
CA LEU A 223 -6.21 -2.52 -15.05
C LEU A 223 -4.73 -2.79 -15.29
N SER A 224 -4.39 -3.99 -15.77
CA SER A 224 -3.02 -4.36 -16.12
C SER A 224 -2.40 -3.38 -17.11
N GLY A 225 -3.12 -3.05 -18.19
CA GLY A 225 -2.71 -2.06 -19.18
C GLY A 225 -2.47 -0.68 -18.57
N SER A 226 -3.37 -0.21 -17.71
CA SER A 226 -3.23 1.10 -17.05
C SER A 226 -2.00 1.18 -16.14
N ILE A 227 -1.67 0.10 -15.43
CA ILE A 227 -0.47 0.03 -14.57
C ILE A 227 0.79 -0.02 -15.42
N LEU A 228 0.79 -0.77 -16.52
CA LEU A 228 1.89 -0.79 -17.49
C LEU A 228 2.16 0.59 -18.10
N LEU A 229 1.11 1.35 -18.41
CA LEU A 229 1.22 2.73 -18.90
C LEU A 229 1.89 3.64 -17.86
N ASN A 230 1.46 3.56 -16.61
CA ASN A 230 2.07 4.32 -15.50
C ASN A 230 3.56 3.98 -15.32
N LEU A 231 3.92 2.70 -15.33
CA LEU A 231 5.31 2.25 -15.19
C LEU A 231 6.18 2.58 -16.41
N SER A 232 5.58 2.66 -17.60
CA SER A 232 6.30 2.99 -18.84
C SER A 232 6.52 4.48 -19.03
N GLY A 233 5.78 5.34 -18.32
CA GLY A 233 6.02 6.78 -18.27
C GLY A 233 7.31 7.18 -17.56
N VAL A 234 7.95 6.28 -16.81
CA VAL A 234 9.18 6.57 -16.07
C VAL A 234 10.40 6.56 -17.02
N PRO A 235 11.13 7.67 -17.18
CA PRO A 235 12.21 7.77 -18.16
C PRO A 235 13.40 6.86 -17.81
N SER A 236 13.65 5.84 -18.63
CA SER A 236 14.67 4.81 -18.39
C SER A 236 16.12 5.32 -18.45
N ARG A 237 16.39 6.44 -19.11
CA ARG A 237 17.76 6.89 -19.47
C ARG A 237 18.53 7.52 -18.30
N SER A 238 17.84 7.92 -17.23
CA SER A 238 18.45 8.51 -16.02
C SER A 238 18.44 7.56 -14.81
N GLN A 239 18.02 6.30 -14.98
CA GLN A 239 17.87 5.38 -13.87
C GLN A 239 19.13 4.56 -13.58
N SER A 240 19.38 4.30 -12.30
CA SER A 240 20.37 3.33 -11.86
C SER A 240 20.02 1.93 -12.38
N LYS A 241 21.03 1.03 -12.48
CA LYS A 241 20.80 -0.38 -12.88
C LYS A 241 19.77 -1.06 -11.97
N TRP A 242 19.80 -0.76 -10.68
CA TRP A 242 18.82 -1.25 -9.70
C TRP A 242 17.41 -0.77 -10.00
N ASN A 243 17.21 0.54 -10.18
CA ASN A 243 15.89 1.09 -10.46
C ASN A 243 15.31 0.55 -11.77
N ARG A 244 16.14 0.38 -12.80
CA ARG A 244 15.72 -0.22 -14.07
C ARG A 244 15.28 -1.68 -13.91
N ARG A 245 16.01 -2.47 -13.12
CA ARG A 245 15.63 -3.85 -12.80
C ARG A 245 14.30 -3.87 -12.04
N LEU A 246 14.15 -3.01 -11.03
CA LEU A 246 12.92 -2.86 -10.25
C LEU A 246 11.72 -2.45 -11.12
N THR A 247 11.87 -1.46 -12.00
CA THR A 247 10.78 -1.06 -12.91
C THR A 247 10.40 -2.17 -13.87
N ASN A 248 11.37 -2.93 -14.37
CA ASN A 248 11.09 -4.05 -15.27
C ASN A 248 10.40 -5.20 -14.53
N SER A 249 10.81 -5.53 -13.30
CA SER A 249 10.12 -6.53 -12.49
C SER A 249 8.69 -6.09 -12.14
N LEU A 250 8.46 -4.81 -11.85
CA LEU A 250 7.12 -4.28 -11.62
C LEU A 250 6.23 -4.36 -12.86
N LYS A 251 6.78 -4.21 -14.07
CA LYS A 251 6.02 -4.39 -15.32
C LYS A 251 5.62 -5.86 -15.53
N VAL A 252 6.50 -6.80 -15.22
CA VAL A 252 6.16 -8.23 -15.24
C VAL A 252 5.08 -8.53 -14.20
N LEU A 253 5.21 -7.96 -12.99
CA LEU A 253 4.18 -8.07 -11.95
C LEU A 253 2.83 -7.51 -12.40
N ALA A 254 2.82 -6.43 -13.18
CA ALA A 254 1.58 -5.87 -13.72
C ALA A 254 0.81 -6.84 -14.63
N LEU A 255 1.49 -7.76 -15.32
CA LEU A 255 0.84 -8.84 -16.08
C LEU A 255 0.24 -9.90 -15.14
N ALA A 256 0.92 -10.20 -14.03
CA ALA A 256 0.41 -11.12 -13.01
C ALA A 256 -0.82 -10.58 -12.26
N ILE A 257 -1.15 -9.29 -12.38
CA ILE A 257 -2.38 -8.71 -11.79
C ILE A 257 -3.64 -9.32 -12.40
N VAL A 258 -3.63 -9.70 -13.67
CA VAL A 258 -4.81 -10.26 -14.36
C VAL A 258 -5.35 -11.49 -13.60
N PRO A 259 -4.60 -12.60 -13.43
CA PRO A 259 -5.11 -13.76 -12.69
C PRO A 259 -5.43 -13.46 -11.22
N LEU A 260 -4.72 -12.53 -10.59
CA LEU A 260 -4.95 -12.17 -9.18
C LEU A 260 -6.26 -11.40 -8.96
N THR A 261 -6.78 -10.75 -9.99
CA THR A 261 -7.97 -9.89 -9.90
C THR A 261 -9.25 -10.53 -10.45
N LEU A 262 -9.16 -11.75 -11.00
CA LEU A 262 -10.32 -12.46 -11.57
C LEU A 262 -11.45 -12.73 -10.57
N GLN A 263 -11.12 -12.84 -9.27
CA GLN A 263 -12.11 -13.10 -8.22
C GLN A 263 -12.55 -11.83 -7.47
N MET A 264 -12.02 -10.66 -7.85
CA MET A 264 -12.36 -9.41 -7.18
C MET A 264 -13.68 -8.84 -7.71
N PRO A 265 -14.52 -8.24 -6.84
CA PRO A 265 -15.69 -7.49 -7.28
C PRO A 265 -15.33 -6.41 -8.30
N SER A 266 -16.18 -6.26 -9.32
CA SER A 266 -15.92 -5.30 -10.41
C SER A 266 -15.83 -3.84 -9.91
N ALA A 267 -16.53 -3.47 -8.82
CA ALA A 267 -16.39 -2.15 -8.18
C ALA A 267 -14.94 -1.78 -7.82
N MET A 268 -14.19 -2.74 -7.27
CA MET A 268 -12.79 -2.53 -6.91
C MET A 268 -11.93 -2.27 -8.15
N LEU A 269 -12.20 -3.00 -9.23
CA LEU A 269 -11.48 -2.86 -10.49
C LEU A 269 -11.81 -1.53 -11.16
N VAL A 270 -13.08 -1.08 -11.12
CA VAL A 270 -13.49 0.24 -11.61
C VAL A 270 -12.75 1.35 -10.86
N TYR A 271 -12.68 1.29 -9.53
CA TYR A 271 -11.89 2.27 -8.77
C TYR A 271 -10.40 2.21 -9.12
N TRP A 272 -9.81 1.01 -9.15
CA TRP A 272 -8.38 0.87 -9.37
C TRP A 272 -7.97 1.29 -10.78
N THR A 273 -8.75 0.92 -11.80
CA THR A 273 -8.53 1.33 -13.20
C THR A 273 -8.65 2.83 -13.37
N SER A 274 -9.78 3.42 -12.95
CA SER A 274 -10.00 4.87 -13.02
C SER A 274 -8.91 5.63 -12.29
N SER A 275 -8.56 5.20 -11.08
CA SER A 275 -7.51 5.81 -10.29
C SER A 275 -6.15 5.75 -11.00
N SER A 276 -5.79 4.60 -11.57
CA SER A 276 -4.52 4.44 -12.31
C SER A 276 -4.47 5.29 -13.57
N LEU A 277 -5.56 5.37 -14.33
CA LEU A 277 -5.65 6.20 -15.53
C LEU A 277 -5.56 7.69 -15.21
N LEU A 278 -6.25 8.13 -14.15
CA LEU A 278 -6.18 9.51 -13.69
C LEU A 278 -4.78 9.88 -13.16
N ALA A 279 -4.08 8.95 -12.51
CA ALA A 279 -2.69 9.16 -12.11
C ALA A 279 -1.78 9.38 -13.33
N TYR A 280 -1.95 8.56 -14.39
CA TYR A 280 -1.23 8.73 -15.64
C TYR A 280 -1.56 10.06 -16.32
N GLY A 281 -2.85 10.40 -16.41
CA GLY A 281 -3.32 11.67 -16.95
C GLY A 281 -2.74 12.87 -16.21
N GLN A 282 -2.75 12.84 -14.87
CA GLN A 282 -2.13 13.86 -14.03
C GLN A 282 -0.62 13.97 -14.29
N ALA A 283 0.09 12.84 -14.40
CA ALA A 283 1.52 12.86 -14.69
C ALA A 283 1.82 13.50 -16.06
N LYS A 284 1.03 13.15 -17.09
CA LYS A 284 1.13 13.76 -18.43
C LYS A 284 0.80 15.24 -18.43
N PHE A 285 -0.24 15.63 -17.72
CA PHE A 285 -0.60 17.04 -17.53
C PHE A 285 0.56 17.83 -16.91
N LEU A 286 1.19 17.30 -15.86
CA LEU A 286 2.36 17.93 -15.22
C LEU A 286 3.61 17.90 -16.11
N ASP A 287 3.77 16.90 -16.98
CA ASP A 287 4.86 16.87 -17.97
C ASP A 287 4.73 17.97 -19.02
N VAL A 288 3.52 18.24 -19.48
CA VAL A 288 3.23 19.30 -20.45
C VAL A 288 3.32 20.68 -19.79
N MET A 289 2.67 20.87 -18.64
CA MET A 289 2.60 22.17 -17.96
C MET A 289 3.91 22.56 -17.25
N MET A 290 4.65 21.59 -16.74
CA MET A 290 5.89 21.81 -15.97
C MET A 290 7.00 20.84 -16.41
N PRO A 291 7.56 21.03 -17.62
CA PRO A 291 8.61 20.16 -18.14
C PRO A 291 9.85 20.21 -17.26
N VAL A 292 10.48 19.06 -17.05
CA VAL A 292 11.76 18.97 -16.32
C VAL A 292 12.89 19.09 -17.33
N LYS A 293 13.74 20.11 -17.16
CA LYS A 293 14.92 20.33 -18.02
C LYS A 293 15.85 19.11 -17.95
N LYS A 294 16.40 18.72 -19.10
CA LYS A 294 17.42 17.65 -19.16
C LYS A 294 18.66 18.09 -18.39
N PRO A 295 19.34 17.17 -17.68
CA PRO A 295 20.54 17.54 -16.94
C PRO A 295 21.65 17.90 -17.91
N VAL A 296 22.41 18.94 -17.58
CA VAL A 296 23.63 19.30 -18.33
C VAL A 296 24.63 18.16 -18.18
N VAL A 297 25.11 17.63 -19.31
CA VAL A 297 26.12 16.57 -19.33
C VAL A 297 27.52 17.21 -19.42
N PRO A 298 28.54 16.66 -18.74
CA PRO A 298 29.90 17.13 -18.90
C PRO A 298 30.34 17.02 -20.36
N CYS A 299 31.12 17.99 -20.85
CA CYS A 299 31.70 17.94 -22.19
C CYS A 299 32.61 16.72 -22.31
N LYS A 300 32.45 15.95 -23.39
CA LYS A 300 33.42 14.91 -23.73
C LYS A 300 34.65 15.62 -24.32
N PRO A 301 35.87 15.35 -23.84
CA PRO A 301 37.06 15.92 -24.46
C PRO A 301 37.17 15.44 -25.91
N PRO A 302 37.71 16.26 -26.83
CA PRO A 302 37.97 15.83 -28.20
C PRO A 302 38.94 14.64 -28.19
N THR A 303 38.60 13.60 -28.94
CA THR A 303 39.44 12.41 -29.14
C THR A 303 40.71 12.82 -29.87
N GLY A 304 41.82 13.04 -29.16
CA GLY A 304 43.10 13.37 -29.79
C GLY A 304 44.07 14.22 -28.96
N PHE A 305 43.63 14.84 -27.85
CA PHE A 305 44.55 15.57 -26.98
C PHE A 305 45.09 14.66 -25.86
N PRO A 306 46.40 14.34 -25.84
CA PRO A 306 47.00 13.63 -24.73
C PRO A 306 46.90 14.49 -23.46
N TYR A 307 46.39 13.88 -22.39
CA TYR A 307 46.28 14.51 -21.09
C TYR A 307 47.69 14.71 -20.52
N THR A 308 48.26 15.90 -20.65
CA THR A 308 49.51 16.24 -19.94
C THR A 308 49.16 16.36 -18.46
N ARG A 309 49.35 15.28 -17.71
CA ARG A 309 49.24 15.27 -16.26
C ARG A 309 50.41 16.10 -15.73
N SER A 310 50.17 17.34 -15.31
CA SER A 310 51.17 18.10 -14.56
C SER A 310 51.38 17.38 -13.23
N ASN A 311 52.58 16.84 -13.04
CA ASN A 311 53.03 16.29 -11.76
C ASN A 311 53.12 17.38 -10.71
#